data_AF-A0A4Y2VUJ2-F1
#
_entry.id   AF-A0A4Y2VUJ2-F1
#
_cell.length_a   1.000
_cell.length_b   1.000
_cell.length_c   1.000
_cell.angle_alpha   90.00
_cell.angle_beta   90.00
_cell.angle_gamma   90.00
#
_symmetry.space_group_name_H-M   'P 1'
#
loop_
_entity.id
_entity.type
_entity.pdbx_description
1 polymer ?
#
loop_
_entity_poly.entity_id
_entity_poly.type
_entity_poly.pdbx_seq_one_letter_code
_entity_poly.pdbx_strand_id
1 'polypeptide(L)'
;MVPHICLFRAMSYFVLGRQADHDFIRKKVVKHVRDNWHRFRNFTTERNVEEYASHMSSPRTYGGEAEIVAFSEVFRLKVQVFFPGFPQRSALTFGHSTTTCHVMYRGMADNGHYDVLLPTTDEFCNVQLYRESIRQLRRATADVFKRQTADFRENKE
;
A
#
# COMPACT_ATOMS: atom_id res chain seq x y z
N MET A 1 -4.23 19.93 10.42
CA MET A 1 -3.12 19.22 9.75
C MET A 1 -3.36 17.73 9.87
N VAL A 2 -3.89 17.08 8.83
CA VAL A 2 -4.36 15.68 8.85
C VAL A 2 -3.16 14.75 8.61
N PRO A 3 -2.89 13.74 9.46
CA PRO A 3 -1.76 12.83 9.28
C PRO A 3 -1.93 11.91 8.05
N HIS A 4 -0.87 11.72 7.27
CA HIS A 4 -0.78 10.87 6.07
C HIS A 4 -0.72 9.35 6.33
N ILE A 5 -1.50 8.89 7.31
CA ILE A 5 -1.81 7.47 7.57
C ILE A 5 -2.68 6.89 6.42
N CYS A 6 -3.15 7.74 5.49
CA CYS A 6 -4.09 7.39 4.44
C CYS A 6 -3.58 6.29 3.49
N LEU A 7 -2.33 6.34 3.01
CA LEU A 7 -1.81 5.34 2.08
C LEU A 7 -1.77 3.95 2.73
N PHE A 8 -1.17 3.82 3.92
CA PHE A 8 -1.11 2.54 4.62
C PHE A 8 -2.50 2.06 5.08
N ARG A 9 -3.43 2.97 5.39
CA ARG A 9 -4.84 2.62 5.64
C ARG A 9 -5.54 2.09 4.40
N ALA A 10 -5.32 2.71 3.25
CA ALA A 10 -5.85 2.25 1.96
C ALA A 10 -5.27 0.86 1.63
N MET A 11 -3.96 0.68 1.75
CA MET A 11 -3.28 -0.60 1.59
C MET A 11 -3.86 -1.67 2.52
N SER A 12 -4.03 -1.35 3.80
CA SER A 12 -4.63 -2.25 4.79
C SER A 12 -6.08 -2.61 4.45
N TYR A 13 -6.86 -1.64 3.96
CA TYR A 13 -8.22 -1.91 3.50
C TYR A 13 -8.26 -2.89 2.31
N PHE A 14 -7.32 -2.81 1.36
CA PHE A 14 -7.26 -3.79 0.27
C PHE A 14 -6.99 -5.20 0.78
N VAL A 15 -5.95 -5.37 1.59
CA VAL A 15 -5.44 -6.71 1.94
C VAL A 15 -6.02 -7.29 3.24
N LEU A 16 -6.62 -6.50 4.12
CA LEU A 16 -7.25 -6.96 5.37
C LEU A 16 -8.74 -6.59 5.46
N GLY A 17 -9.27 -5.75 4.57
CA GLY A 17 -10.66 -5.31 4.62
C GLY A 17 -10.99 -4.30 5.72
N ARG A 18 -9.97 -3.84 6.46
CA ARG A 18 -10.09 -2.88 7.56
C ARG A 18 -8.87 -1.98 7.60
N GLN A 19 -9.03 -0.77 8.10
CA GLN A 19 -7.97 0.24 8.08
C GLN A 19 -7.10 0.22 9.36
N ALA A 20 -7.62 -0.34 10.46
CA ALA A 20 -7.02 -0.26 11.80
C ALA A 20 -5.62 -0.91 11.89
N ASP A 21 -5.30 -1.83 10.99
CA ASP A 21 -4.06 -2.62 11.02
C ASP A 21 -3.01 -2.10 10.04
N HIS A 22 -3.09 -0.81 9.70
CA HIS A 22 -2.13 -0.17 8.80
C HIS A 22 -0.68 -0.31 9.28
N ASP A 23 -0.44 -0.44 10.59
CA ASP A 23 0.92 -0.60 11.14
C ASP A 23 1.57 -1.92 10.77
N PHE A 24 0.80 -3.01 10.70
CA PHE A 24 1.30 -4.29 10.22
C PHE A 24 1.75 -4.19 8.76
N ILE A 25 0.94 -3.51 7.94
CA ILE A 25 1.25 -3.28 6.52
C ILE A 25 2.47 -2.40 6.37
N ARG A 26 2.53 -1.28 7.11
CA ARG A 26 3.68 -0.37 7.14
C ARG A 26 4.95 -1.11 7.48
N LYS A 27 4.95 -1.93 8.55
CA LYS A 27 6.12 -2.73 8.95
C LYS A 27 6.59 -3.67 7.83
N LYS A 28 5.68 -4.39 7.16
CA LYS A 28 6.05 -5.28 6.04
C LYS A 28 6.62 -4.52 4.85
N VAL A 29 5.97 -3.44 4.44
CA VAL A 29 6.38 -2.61 3.30
C VAL A 29 7.73 -1.95 3.56
N VAL A 30 7.88 -1.27 4.70
CA VAL A 30 9.14 -0.60 5.09
C VAL A 30 10.26 -1.61 5.24
N LYS A 31 10.01 -2.79 5.82
CA LYS A 31 11.01 -3.87 5.88
C LYS A 31 11.47 -4.27 4.48
N HIS A 32 10.53 -4.48 3.55
CA HIS A 32 10.87 -4.84 2.17
C HIS A 32 11.71 -3.78 1.46
N VAL A 33 11.39 -2.49 1.67
CA VAL A 33 12.22 -1.38 1.15
C VAL A 33 13.63 -1.44 1.73
N ARG A 34 13.77 -1.62 3.05
CA ARG A 34 15.06 -1.70 3.73
C ARG A 34 15.91 -2.87 3.25
N ASP A 35 15.31 -4.06 3.16
CA ASP A 35 15.97 -5.29 2.71
C ASP A 35 16.45 -5.18 1.25
N ASN A 36 15.83 -4.29 0.46
CA ASN A 36 16.12 -4.07 -0.96
C ASN A 36 16.62 -2.64 -1.25
N TRP A 37 17.24 -1.98 -0.26
CA TRP A 37 17.57 -0.55 -0.32
C TRP A 37 18.34 -0.13 -1.58
N HIS A 38 19.26 -0.97 -2.06
CA HIS A 38 20.05 -0.71 -3.27
C HIS A 38 19.21 -0.32 -4.49
N ARG A 39 18.00 -0.89 -4.60
CA ARG A 39 17.05 -0.63 -5.68
C ARG A 39 16.08 0.50 -5.30
N PHE A 40 15.64 0.52 -4.05
CA PHE A 40 14.64 1.49 -3.59
C PHE A 40 15.17 2.90 -3.37
N ARG A 41 16.47 3.07 -3.14
CA ARG A 41 17.11 4.38 -2.92
C ARG A 41 16.87 5.41 -4.04
N ASN A 42 16.53 4.95 -5.24
CA ASN A 42 16.25 5.82 -6.39
C ASN A 42 14.80 6.35 -6.39
N PHE A 43 13.94 5.80 -5.54
CA PHE A 43 12.53 6.19 -5.38
C PHE A 43 12.30 7.07 -4.14
N THR A 44 13.36 7.36 -3.39
CA THR A 44 13.34 8.02 -2.08
C THR A 44 14.29 9.22 -2.11
N THR A 45 14.05 10.23 -1.29
CA THR A 45 14.96 11.39 -1.16
C THR A 45 16.00 11.21 -0.06
N GLU A 46 15.80 10.19 0.78
CA GLU A 46 16.66 9.83 1.91
C GLU A 46 17.99 9.23 1.44
N ARG A 47 19.07 9.59 2.14
CA ARG A 47 20.44 9.27 1.68
C ARG A 47 20.84 7.84 1.95
N ASN A 48 20.27 7.23 2.99
CA ASN A 48 20.59 5.88 3.42
C ASN A 48 19.37 5.21 4.07
N VAL A 49 19.51 3.90 4.31
CA VAL A 49 18.43 3.05 4.82
C VAL A 49 18.06 3.41 6.26
N GLU A 50 19.00 3.94 7.04
CA GLU A 50 18.78 4.39 8.42
C GLU A 50 17.96 5.68 8.46
N GLU A 51 18.28 6.66 7.60
CA GLU A 51 17.50 7.89 7.42
C GLU A 51 16.08 7.56 6.98
N TYR A 52 15.93 6.67 5.98
CA TYR A 52 14.63 6.18 5.55
C TYR A 52 13.88 5.47 6.69
N ALA A 53 14.52 4.57 7.43
CA ALA A 53 13.89 3.85 8.52
C ALA A 53 13.46 4.79 9.66
N SER A 54 14.29 5.79 9.98
CA SER A 54 13.99 6.83 10.98
C SER A 54 12.80 7.67 10.52
N HIS A 55 12.82 8.14 9.28
CA HIS A 55 11.71 8.88 8.67
C HIS A 55 10.44 8.02 8.70
N MET A 56 10.52 6.76 8.31
CA MET A 56 9.39 5.82 8.32
C MET A 56 8.98 5.33 9.71
N SER A 57 9.73 5.61 10.76
CA SER A 57 9.31 5.38 12.14
C SER A 57 8.54 6.56 12.72
N SER A 58 8.69 7.75 12.12
CA SER A 58 8.03 8.96 12.60
C SER A 58 6.53 8.94 12.29
N PRO A 59 5.67 9.27 13.27
CA PRO A 59 4.26 9.55 13.00
C PRO A 59 4.19 10.77 12.06
N ARG A 60 3.38 10.69 10.99
CA ARG A 60 3.14 11.75 9.97
C ARG A 60 4.05 11.75 8.72
N THR A 61 4.88 10.73 8.53
CA THR A 61 5.68 10.59 7.30
C THR A 61 4.86 10.11 6.11
N TYR A 62 5.17 10.65 4.93
CA TYR A 62 4.55 10.33 3.65
C TYR A 62 5.06 8.98 3.13
N GLY A 63 4.14 8.13 2.66
CA GLY A 63 4.47 7.04 1.76
C GLY A 63 4.26 7.50 0.32
N GLY A 64 5.19 7.17 -0.57
CA GLY A 64 5.19 7.57 -1.97
C GLY A 64 5.33 6.36 -2.90
N GLU A 65 6.04 6.57 -4.01
CA GLU A 65 6.22 5.53 -5.03
C GLU A 65 6.97 4.31 -4.50
N ALA A 66 7.98 4.50 -3.64
CA ALA A 66 8.73 3.41 -3.02
C ALA A 66 7.81 2.43 -2.26
N GLU A 67 6.88 2.96 -1.45
CA GLU A 67 5.96 2.16 -0.67
C GLU A 67 4.91 1.47 -1.55
N ILE A 68 4.45 2.13 -2.61
CA ILE A 68 3.50 1.54 -3.56
C ILE A 68 4.14 0.38 -4.32
N VAL A 69 5.37 0.54 -4.80
CA VAL A 69 6.14 -0.53 -5.45
C VAL A 69 6.38 -1.68 -4.47
N ALA A 70 6.89 -1.40 -3.27
CA ALA A 70 7.12 -2.43 -2.26
C ALA A 70 5.82 -3.16 -1.87
N PHE A 71 4.71 -2.44 -1.72
CA PHE A 71 3.40 -3.05 -1.46
C PHE A 71 2.96 -3.98 -2.59
N SER A 72 3.13 -3.56 -3.85
CA SER A 72 2.80 -4.37 -5.02
C SER A 72 3.58 -5.69 -5.06
N GLU A 73 4.84 -5.66 -4.63
CA GLU A 73 5.72 -6.83 -4.60
C GLU A 73 5.42 -7.75 -3.42
N VAL A 74 5.32 -7.20 -2.21
CA VAL A 74 5.05 -7.95 -0.97
C VAL A 74 3.76 -8.74 -1.06
N PHE A 75 2.71 -8.15 -1.62
CA PHE A 75 1.38 -8.76 -1.72
C PHE A 75 1.05 -9.30 -3.11
N ARG A 76 2.02 -9.28 -4.05
CA ARG A 76 1.88 -9.77 -5.42
C ARG A 76 0.61 -9.26 -6.10
N LEU A 77 0.43 -7.95 -6.06
CA LEU A 77 -0.72 -7.25 -6.62
C LEU A 77 -0.26 -6.13 -7.56
N LYS A 78 -1.21 -5.57 -8.31
CA LYS A 78 -1.01 -4.38 -9.12
C LYS A 78 -1.70 -3.20 -8.44
N VAL A 79 -1.07 -2.03 -8.42
CA VAL A 79 -1.68 -0.78 -7.92
C VAL A 79 -1.83 0.18 -9.08
N GLN A 80 -3.03 0.72 -9.26
CA GLN A 80 -3.32 1.78 -10.22
C GLN A 80 -3.65 3.07 -9.48
N VAL A 81 -2.89 4.13 -9.77
CA VAL A 81 -3.03 5.45 -9.16
C VAL A 81 -3.65 6.42 -10.17
N PHE A 82 -4.83 6.93 -9.85
CA PHE A 82 -5.58 7.90 -10.65
C PHE A 82 -5.42 9.31 -10.09
N PHE A 83 -5.39 10.30 -10.99
CA PHE A 83 -5.19 11.71 -10.64
C PHE A 83 -6.39 12.54 -11.13
N PRO A 84 -7.32 12.96 -10.24
CA PRO A 84 -8.54 13.62 -10.66
C PRO A 84 -8.30 15.00 -11.27
N GLY A 85 -7.20 15.68 -10.89
CA GLY A 85 -6.80 16.95 -11.51
C GLY A 85 -6.27 16.81 -12.94
N PHE A 86 -6.01 15.59 -13.41
CA PHE A 86 -5.46 15.30 -14.73
C PHE A 86 -6.19 14.10 -15.36
N PRO A 87 -7.49 14.21 -15.68
CA PRO A 87 -8.30 13.08 -16.15
C PRO A 87 -7.84 12.50 -17.49
N GLN A 88 -7.14 13.30 -18.31
CA GLN A 88 -6.56 12.83 -19.58
C GLN A 88 -5.28 12.01 -19.38
N ARG A 89 -4.72 11.98 -18.17
CA ARG A 89 -3.53 11.19 -17.86
C ARG A 89 -3.94 9.76 -17.54
N SER A 90 -3.35 8.81 -18.25
CA SER A 90 -3.45 7.39 -17.89
C SER A 90 -3.01 7.15 -16.44
N ALA A 91 -3.70 6.23 -15.76
CA ALA A 91 -3.33 5.84 -14.41
C ALA A 91 -1.88 5.34 -14.34
N LEU A 92 -1.15 5.75 -13.31
CA LEU A 92 0.17 5.16 -13.04
C LEU A 92 -0.04 3.74 -12.51
N THR A 93 0.64 2.78 -13.13
CA THR A 93 0.48 1.36 -12.81
C THR A 93 1.77 0.83 -12.21
N PHE A 94 1.67 0.21 -11.03
CA PHE A 94 2.78 -0.40 -10.31
C PHE A 94 2.52 -1.89 -10.11
N GLY A 95 3.50 -2.74 -10.43
CA GLY A 95 3.37 -4.20 -10.39
C GLY A 95 2.62 -4.78 -11.60
N HIS A 96 2.78 -6.08 -11.84
CA HIS A 96 2.29 -6.77 -13.04
C HIS A 96 1.30 -7.91 -12.74
N SER A 97 0.74 -7.96 -11.53
CA SER A 97 -0.21 -9.00 -11.13
C SER A 97 -1.61 -8.79 -11.72
N THR A 98 -2.42 -9.84 -11.68
CA THR A 98 -3.83 -9.82 -12.09
C THR A 98 -4.72 -9.11 -11.06
N THR A 99 -4.46 -9.31 -9.77
CA THR A 99 -5.21 -8.65 -8.69
C THR A 99 -4.84 -7.18 -8.65
N THR A 100 -5.81 -6.30 -8.90
CA THR A 100 -5.57 -4.86 -9.03
C THR A 100 -6.22 -4.09 -7.88
N CYS A 101 -5.47 -3.16 -7.28
CA CYS A 101 -5.96 -2.20 -6.30
C CYS A 101 -5.98 -0.81 -6.93
N HIS A 102 -7.10 -0.10 -6.85
CA HIS A 102 -7.27 1.21 -7.47
C HIS A 102 -7.27 2.28 -6.38
N VAL A 103 -6.36 3.23 -6.46
CA VAL A 103 -6.30 4.36 -5.54
C VAL A 103 -6.39 5.68 -6.31
N MET A 104 -7.03 6.66 -5.71
CA MET A 104 -7.05 8.03 -6.23
C MET A 104 -6.11 8.88 -5.38
N TYR A 105 -5.15 9.53 -6.02
CA TYR A 105 -4.29 10.51 -5.36
C TYR A 105 -4.87 11.91 -5.51
N ARG A 106 -5.16 12.57 -4.39
CA ARG A 106 -5.71 13.94 -4.33
C ARG A 106 -4.77 14.84 -3.53
N GLY A 107 -3.93 15.65 -4.19
CA GLY A 107 -3.27 16.76 -3.51
C GLY A 107 -2.24 17.53 -4.31
N MET A 108 -1.91 18.72 -3.81
CA MET A 108 -0.72 19.50 -4.19
C MET A 108 0.38 19.31 -3.15
N ALA A 109 1.62 19.21 -3.64
CA ALA A 109 2.95 19.22 -3.01
C ALA A 109 3.10 18.53 -1.63
N ASP A 110 2.33 18.88 -0.61
CA ASP A 110 2.57 18.46 0.78
C ASP A 110 1.30 17.92 1.50
N ASN A 111 0.16 17.77 0.80
CA ASN A 111 -1.11 17.30 1.39
C ASN A 111 -1.82 16.20 0.58
N GLY A 112 -1.07 15.42 -0.19
CA GLY A 112 -1.58 14.30 -0.99
C GLY A 112 -2.37 13.26 -0.19
N HIS A 113 -3.66 13.09 -0.47
CA HIS A 113 -4.51 12.06 0.12
C HIS A 113 -4.70 10.88 -0.84
N TYR A 114 -4.70 9.66 -0.31
CA TYR A 114 -5.05 8.45 -1.06
C TYR A 114 -6.43 7.94 -0.67
N ASP A 115 -7.34 7.94 -1.62
CA ASP A 115 -8.67 7.35 -1.51
C ASP A 115 -8.71 5.97 -2.19
N VAL A 116 -9.43 5.02 -1.61
CA VAL A 116 -9.69 3.73 -2.25
C VAL A 116 -10.80 3.89 -3.29
N LEU A 117 -10.55 3.42 -4.51
CA LEU A 117 -11.55 3.30 -5.56
C LEU A 117 -12.03 1.86 -5.67
N LEU A 118 -13.35 1.68 -5.67
CA LEU A 118 -14.00 0.39 -5.86
C LEU A 118 -14.78 0.41 -7.18
N PRO A 119 -14.55 -0.55 -8.08
CA PRO A 119 -15.37 -0.68 -9.28
C PRO A 119 -16.84 -0.92 -8.90
N THR A 120 -17.72 -0.11 -9.47
CA THR A 120 -19.19 -0.21 -9.29
C THR A 120 -19.90 -0.72 -10.54
N THR A 121 -19.27 -0.66 -11.70
CA THR A 121 -19.82 -1.08 -13.00
C THR A 121 -18.83 -1.93 -13.79
N ASP A 122 -19.34 -2.75 -14.70
CA ASP A 122 -18.52 -3.61 -15.57
C ASP A 122 -17.89 -2.88 -16.76
N GLU A 123 -18.15 -1.57 -16.91
CA GLU A 123 -17.74 -0.76 -18.06
C GLU A 123 -16.21 -0.71 -18.25
N PHE A 124 -15.45 -0.74 -17.15
CA PHE A 124 -13.99 -0.65 -17.17
C PHE A 124 -13.29 -1.85 -16.53
N CYS A 125 -14.04 -2.75 -15.87
CA CYS A 125 -13.50 -3.89 -15.14
C CYS A 125 -14.61 -4.88 -14.82
N ASN A 126 -14.38 -6.19 -15.00
CA ASN A 126 -15.33 -7.20 -14.50
C ASN A 126 -15.40 -7.16 -12.96
N VAL A 127 -16.49 -6.61 -12.43
CA VAL A 127 -16.70 -6.34 -11.00
C VAL A 127 -16.70 -7.63 -10.19
N GLN A 128 -17.25 -8.71 -10.75
CA GLN A 128 -17.30 -10.00 -10.07
C GLN A 128 -15.90 -10.62 -9.91
N LEU A 129 -15.11 -10.64 -10.99
CA LEU A 129 -13.72 -11.08 -10.95
C LEU A 129 -12.86 -10.21 -10.05
N TYR A 130 -13.06 -8.89 -10.08
CA TYR A 130 -12.40 -7.96 -9.16
C TYR A 130 -12.69 -8.32 -7.70
N ARG A 131 -13.98 -8.45 -7.34
CA ARG A 131 -14.39 -8.78 -5.97
C ARG A 131 -13.84 -10.12 -5.52
N GLU A 132 -13.79 -11.11 -6.40
CA GLU A 132 -13.20 -12.41 -6.10
C GLU A 132 -11.69 -12.33 -5.86
N SER A 133 -10.96 -11.61 -6.72
CA SER A 133 -9.51 -11.42 -6.56
C SER A 133 -9.17 -10.73 -5.23
N ILE A 134 -9.91 -9.69 -4.85
CA ILE A 134 -9.73 -8.99 -3.55
C ILE A 134 -10.08 -9.91 -2.38
N ARG A 135 -11.11 -10.76 -2.49
CA ARG A 135 -11.43 -11.75 -1.44
C ARG A 135 -10.31 -12.77 -1.27
N GLN A 136 -9.74 -13.29 -2.36
CA GLN A 136 -8.63 -14.24 -2.31
C GLN A 136 -7.38 -13.59 -1.69
N LEU A 137 -7.04 -12.37 -2.11
CA LEU A 137 -5.96 -11.57 -1.54
C LEU A 137 -6.12 -11.38 -0.02
N ARG A 138 -7.34 -11.06 0.42
CA ARG A 138 -7.66 -10.88 1.84
C ARG A 138 -7.51 -12.15 2.65
N ARG A 139 -7.98 -13.29 2.12
CA ARG A 139 -7.80 -14.60 2.78
C ARG A 139 -6.32 -14.92 2.96
N ALA A 140 -5.54 -14.86 1.88
CA ALA A 140 -4.11 -15.13 1.91
C ALA A 140 -3.36 -14.22 2.91
N THR A 141 -3.72 -12.94 2.95
CA THR A 141 -3.07 -11.98 3.86
C THR A 141 -3.49 -12.18 5.31
N ALA A 142 -4.77 -12.47 5.57
CA ALA A 142 -5.28 -12.71 6.92
C ALA A 142 -4.61 -13.92 7.58
N ASP A 143 -4.29 -14.97 6.82
CA ASP A 143 -3.61 -16.15 7.34
C ASP A 143 -2.15 -15.86 7.73
N VAL A 144 -1.47 -15.00 6.97
CA VAL A 144 -0.13 -14.50 7.33
C VAL A 144 -0.20 -13.59 8.55
N PHE A 145 -1.17 -12.67 8.58
CA PHE A 145 -1.37 -11.75 9.70
C PHE A 145 -1.63 -12.50 11.01
N LYS A 146 -2.53 -13.48 11.00
CA LYS A 146 -2.86 -14.28 12.19
C LYS A 146 -1.63 -15.01 12.74
N ARG A 147 -0.86 -15.68 11.88
CA ARG A 147 0.38 -16.38 12.29
C ARG A 147 1.37 -15.42 12.96
N GLN A 148 1.72 -14.32 12.29
CA GLN A 148 2.71 -13.37 12.82
C GLN A 148 2.23 -12.62 14.06
N THR A 149 0.92 -12.45 14.25
CA THR A 149 0.38 -11.80 15.45
C THR A 149 0.29 -12.79 16.62
N ALA A 150 0.06 -14.08 16.35
CA ALA A 150 0.12 -15.15 17.34
C ALA A 150 1.55 -15.35 17.86
N ASP A 151 2.53 -15.43 16.96
CA ASP A 151 3.96 -15.52 17.32
C ASP A 151 4.41 -14.34 18.20
N PHE A 152 3.84 -13.14 17.99
CA PHE A 152 4.15 -11.96 18.82
C PHE A 152 3.52 -12.02 20.22
N ARG A 153 2.42 -12.75 20.39
CA ARG A 153 1.76 -12.94 21.69
C ARG A 153 2.46 -14.03 22.52
N GLU A 154 2.93 -15.09 21.87
CA GLU A 154 3.66 -16.18 22.55
C GLU A 154 5.08 -15.77 22.98
N ASN A 155 5.78 -14.91 22.22
CA ASN A 155 7.11 -14.39 22.62
C ASN A 155 7.07 -13.31 23.72
N LYS A 156 5.93 -13.15 24.40
CA LYS A 156 5.72 -12.20 25.51
C LYS A 156 5.40 -12.87 26.84
N GLU A 157 5.35 -14.20 26.86
CA GLU A 157 5.23 -15.06 28.06
C GLU A 157 6.60 -15.62 28.46
#